data_AF-A0A849DNF5-F1
#
_entry.id   AF-A0A849DNF5-F1
#
_cell.length_a   1.000
_cell.length_b   1.000
_cell.length_c   1.000
_cell.angle_alpha   90.00
_cell.angle_beta   90.00
_cell.angle_gamma   90.00
#
_symmetry.space_group_name_H-M   'P 1'
#
loop_
_entity.id
_entity.type
_entity.pdbx_description
1 polymer ?
#
loop_
_entity_poly.entity_id
_entity_poly.type
_entity_poly.pdbx_seq_one_letter_code
_entity_poly.pdbx_strand_id
1 'polypeptide(L)'
;MSTSVEAYFDQDHGEHPIVVRRDEDMDALIDALLAQPFSNSMATLYVAERPLNAAGVPDHEFAIGVDAEDGVGSLWYMGAGGGWYSQGARSQRDEVYYCYMGNDRDFPADSVIPLELVRQAAKEFLANAGARPVAVAWQLCTPGNAAPAA
;
A
#
# COMPACT_ATOMS: atom_id res chain seq x y z
N MET A 1 -16.78 -16.86 4.03
CA MET A 1 -15.35 -17.00 4.30
C MET A 1 -14.92 -15.70 4.96
N SER A 2 -14.24 -15.75 6.10
CA SER A 2 -13.74 -14.53 6.75
C SER A 2 -12.35 -14.25 6.17
N THR A 3 -12.16 -13.06 5.58
CA THR A 3 -10.86 -12.62 5.08
C THR A 3 -10.14 -11.85 6.17
N SER A 4 -8.87 -12.17 6.39
CA SER A 4 -8.00 -11.46 7.31
C SER A 4 -6.82 -10.87 6.55
N VAL A 5 -6.55 -9.60 6.78
CA VAL A 5 -5.38 -8.91 6.21
C VAL A 5 -4.37 -8.66 7.30
N GLU A 6 -3.13 -9.06 7.06
CA GLU A 6 -1.97 -8.80 7.91
C GLU A 6 -1.27 -7.55 7.40
N ALA A 7 -1.18 -6.52 8.24
CA ALA A 7 -0.53 -5.26 7.94
C ALA A 7 0.79 -5.12 8.70
N TYR A 8 1.80 -4.64 7.98
CA TYR A 8 3.18 -4.45 8.43
C TYR A 8 3.60 -3.02 8.12
N PHE A 9 4.06 -2.25 9.11
CA PHE A 9 4.61 -0.91 8.88
C PHE A 9 5.73 -0.51 9.85
N ASP A 10 6.06 -1.37 10.82
CA ASP A 10 7.14 -1.17 11.79
C ASP A 10 7.99 -2.45 11.87
N GLN A 11 9.26 -2.33 12.27
CA GLN A 11 10.15 -3.46 12.57
C GLN A 11 9.55 -4.39 13.63
N ASP A 12 8.83 -3.84 14.61
CA ASP A 12 8.13 -4.64 15.63
C ASP A 12 6.94 -5.45 15.06
N HIS A 13 6.36 -5.02 13.94
CA HIS A 13 5.27 -5.75 13.28
C HIS A 13 5.74 -6.96 12.46
N GLY A 14 7.06 -7.16 12.31
CA GLY A 14 7.62 -8.35 11.67
C GLY A 14 7.26 -9.65 12.41
N GLU A 15 7.16 -9.59 13.75
CA GLU A 15 6.76 -10.74 14.59
C GLU A 15 5.28 -10.67 15.01
N HIS A 16 4.66 -9.47 14.94
CA HIS A 16 3.29 -9.22 15.38
C HIS A 16 2.51 -8.35 14.38
N PRO A 17 2.03 -8.90 13.25
CA PRO A 17 1.25 -8.12 12.29
C PRO A 17 -0.06 -7.62 12.91
N ILE A 18 -0.50 -6.43 12.46
CA ILE A 18 -1.85 -5.98 12.76
C ILE A 18 -2.82 -6.77 11.87
N VAL A 19 -3.73 -7.51 12.50
CA VAL A 19 -4.71 -8.32 11.78
C VAL A 19 -6.03 -7.57 11.63
N VAL A 20 -6.34 -7.17 10.40
CA VAL A 20 -7.53 -6.43 10.01
C VAL A 20 -8.59 -7.41 9.50
N ARG A 21 -9.81 -7.34 10.04
CA ARG A 21 -10.94 -8.21 9.63
C ARG A 21 -12.21 -7.45 9.28
N ARG A 22 -12.27 -6.16 9.60
CA ARG A 22 -13.44 -5.30 9.40
C ARG A 22 -13.00 -3.96 8.83
N ASP A 23 -13.93 -3.28 8.17
CA ASP A 23 -13.69 -1.95 7.61
C ASP A 23 -13.25 -0.92 8.66
N GLU A 24 -13.80 -1.00 9.88
CA GLU A 24 -13.41 -0.15 11.01
C GLU A 24 -11.95 -0.40 11.46
N ASP A 25 -11.49 -1.66 11.39
CA ASP A 25 -10.11 -2.01 11.72
C ASP A 25 -9.15 -1.47 10.63
N MET A 26 -9.62 -1.39 9.37
CA MET A 26 -8.86 -0.80 8.26
C MET A 26 -8.74 0.71 8.38
N ASP A 27 -9.82 1.39 8.77
CA ASP A 27 -9.77 2.84 9.04
C ASP A 27 -8.81 3.15 10.19
N ALA A 28 -8.87 2.35 11.27
CA ALA A 28 -7.97 2.48 12.41
C ALA A 28 -6.51 2.23 12.04
N LEU A 29 -6.23 1.28 11.13
CA LEU A 29 -4.88 1.06 10.60
C LEU A 29 -4.34 2.29 9.87
N ILE A 30 -5.15 2.90 9.00
CA ILE A 30 -4.75 4.09 8.24
C ILE A 30 -4.57 5.29 9.18
N ASP A 31 -5.44 5.44 10.19
CA ASP A 31 -5.27 6.47 11.23
C ASP A 31 -3.97 6.28 12.02
N ALA A 32 -3.65 5.03 12.38
CA ALA A 32 -2.42 4.70 13.08
C ALA A 32 -1.18 4.99 12.22
N LEU A 33 -1.24 4.72 10.91
CA LEU A 33 -0.18 5.02 9.95
C LEU A 33 0.02 6.54 9.77
N LEU A 34 -1.07 7.30 9.68
CA LEU A 34 -1.03 8.77 9.61
C LEU A 34 -0.47 9.42 10.88
N ALA A 35 -0.56 8.75 12.03
CA ALA A 35 0.02 9.20 13.29
C ALA A 35 1.52 8.87 13.41
N GLN A 36 2.08 8.05 12.51
CA GLN A 36 3.51 7.74 12.52
C GLN A 36 4.35 8.90 11.97
N PRO A 37 5.64 9.00 12.37
CA PRO A 37 6.59 9.84 11.65
C PRO A 37 6.68 9.42 10.18
N PHE A 38 7.06 10.36 9.31
CA PHE A 38 7.18 10.09 7.87
C PHE A 38 8.13 8.92 7.55
N SER A 39 9.11 8.63 8.41
CA SER A 39 10.00 7.46 8.31
C SER A 39 9.28 6.09 8.36
N ASN A 40 8.02 6.08 8.79
CA ASN A 40 7.11 4.94 8.82
C ASN A 40 5.78 5.29 8.12
N SER A 41 5.84 6.06 7.03
CA SER A 41 4.67 6.52 6.24
C SER A 41 4.08 5.43 5.34
N MET A 42 4.63 4.22 5.35
CA MET A 42 4.21 3.14 4.47
C MET A 42 3.86 1.86 5.22
N ALA A 43 2.73 1.25 4.85
CA ALA A 43 2.32 -0.07 5.30
C ALA A 43 2.20 -1.04 4.14
N THR A 44 2.51 -2.30 4.39
CA THR A 44 2.34 -3.41 3.44
C THR A 44 1.34 -4.40 4.00
N LEU A 45 0.39 -4.82 3.18
CA LEU A 45 -0.77 -5.62 3.52
C LEU A 45 -0.76 -6.92 2.71
N TYR A 46 -1.04 -8.04 3.38
CA TYR A 46 -1.18 -9.37 2.79
C TYR A 46 -2.45 -10.06 3.28
N VAL A 47 -3.13 -10.80 2.40
CA VAL A 47 -4.26 -11.64 2.80
C VAL A 47 -3.75 -12.98 3.32
N ALA A 48 -4.02 -13.25 4.59
CA ALA A 48 -3.52 -14.44 5.30
C ALA A 48 -4.04 -15.76 4.68
N GLU A 49 -5.25 -15.74 4.12
CA GLU A 49 -5.87 -16.93 3.54
C GLU A 49 -5.42 -17.23 2.09
N ARG A 50 -4.62 -16.37 1.46
CA ARG A 50 -4.13 -16.61 0.09
C ARG A 50 -2.90 -17.52 0.10
N PRO A 51 -2.80 -18.44 -0.89
CA PRO A 51 -1.68 -19.36 -0.96
C PRO A 51 -0.38 -18.62 -1.27
N LEU A 52 0.72 -19.16 -0.73
CA LEU A 52 2.06 -18.75 -1.13
C LEU A 52 2.34 -19.22 -2.57
N ASN A 53 3.18 -18.48 -3.27
CA ASN A 53 3.66 -18.87 -4.60
C ASN A 53 4.68 -20.02 -4.51
N ALA A 54 5.18 -20.48 -5.65
CA ALA A 54 6.14 -21.60 -5.73
C ALA A 54 7.47 -21.35 -4.97
N ALA A 55 7.83 -20.09 -4.70
CA ALA A 55 9.00 -19.72 -3.91
C ALA A 55 8.71 -19.62 -2.40
N GLY A 56 7.48 -19.90 -1.95
CA GLY A 56 7.09 -19.87 -0.55
C GLY A 56 6.88 -18.44 -0.01
N VAL A 57 6.63 -17.46 -0.88
CA VAL A 57 6.32 -16.07 -0.49
C VAL A 57 4.91 -15.70 -0.96
N PRO A 58 4.27 -14.66 -0.38
CA PRO A 58 2.95 -14.21 -0.81
C PRO A 58 2.88 -13.97 -2.32
N ASP A 59 1.78 -14.42 -2.94
CA ASP A 59 1.55 -14.27 -4.39
C ASP A 59 1.02 -12.88 -4.78
N HIS A 60 0.78 -12.02 -3.80
CA HIS A 60 0.26 -10.68 -3.93
C HIS A 60 0.83 -9.79 -2.83
N GLU A 61 0.83 -8.49 -3.05
CA GLU A 61 1.19 -7.48 -2.04
C GLU A 61 0.36 -6.24 -2.30
N PHE A 62 -0.16 -5.62 -1.25
CA PHE A 62 -0.82 -4.32 -1.34
C PHE A 62 -0.17 -3.37 -0.38
N ALA A 63 0.40 -2.29 -0.87
CA ALA A 63 1.12 -1.34 -0.05
C ALA A 63 0.50 0.05 -0.14
N ILE A 64 0.47 0.72 1.02
CA ILE A 64 -0.18 2.00 1.25
C ILE A 64 0.89 2.96 1.75
N GLY A 65 1.22 3.98 0.96
CA GLY A 65 1.98 5.14 1.41
C GLY A 65 1.03 6.29 1.72
N VAL A 66 1.24 6.97 2.85
CA VAL A 66 0.42 8.13 3.25
C VAL A 66 1.27 9.34 3.57
N ASP A 67 0.76 10.52 3.24
CA ASP A 67 1.30 11.80 3.66
C ASP A 67 0.24 12.54 4.47
N ALA A 68 0.48 12.68 5.77
CA ALA A 68 -0.44 13.32 6.69
C ALA A 68 -0.47 14.86 6.53
N GLU A 69 0.61 15.47 6.05
CA GLU A 69 0.68 16.93 5.88
C GLU A 69 -0.16 17.39 4.69
N ASP A 70 -0.05 16.67 3.57
CA ASP A 70 -0.78 16.99 2.33
C ASP A 70 -2.16 16.31 2.25
N GLY A 71 -2.46 15.37 3.15
CA GLY A 71 -3.75 14.67 3.19
C GLY A 71 -3.96 13.73 1.99
N VAL A 72 -2.87 13.13 1.50
CA VAL A 72 -2.84 12.29 0.30
C VAL A 72 -2.10 10.98 0.56
N GLY A 73 -2.13 10.07 -0.41
CA GLY A 73 -1.33 8.85 -0.39
C GLY A 73 -1.15 8.24 -1.77
N SER A 74 -0.36 7.18 -1.84
CA SER A 74 -0.17 6.38 -3.04
C SER A 74 -0.29 4.90 -2.71
N LEU A 75 -0.75 4.13 -3.68
CA LEU A 75 -0.95 2.69 -3.55
C LEU A 75 -0.02 1.93 -4.49
N TRP A 76 0.47 0.80 -4.02
CA TRP A 76 1.13 -0.20 -4.86
C TRP A 76 0.40 -1.52 -4.71
N TYR A 77 0.16 -2.20 -5.83
CA TYR A 77 -0.39 -3.54 -5.84
C TYR A 77 0.49 -4.44 -6.69
N MET A 78 0.87 -5.59 -6.15
CA MET A 78 1.51 -6.66 -6.88
C MET A 78 0.62 -7.89 -6.84
N GLY A 79 0.50 -8.58 -7.97
CA GLY A 79 -0.20 -9.85 -8.03
C GLY A 79 -0.02 -10.55 -9.37
N ALA A 80 -0.92 -11.48 -9.69
CA ALA A 80 -0.93 -12.17 -10.96
C ALA A 80 -1.00 -11.16 -12.14
N GLY A 81 0.08 -11.07 -12.92
CA GLY A 81 0.19 -10.19 -14.09
C GLY A 81 1.09 -8.97 -13.91
N GLY A 82 1.68 -8.74 -12.73
CA GLY A 82 2.71 -7.72 -12.53
C GLY A 82 2.52 -6.85 -11.28
N GLY A 83 3.11 -5.66 -11.34
CA GLY A 83 2.96 -4.60 -10.34
C GLY A 83 2.27 -3.39 -10.93
N TRP A 84 1.49 -2.69 -10.10
CA TRP A 84 0.75 -1.50 -10.48
C TRP A 84 0.84 -0.45 -9.37
N TYR A 85 0.93 0.80 -9.77
CA TYR A 85 0.77 1.95 -8.88
C TYR A 85 -0.61 2.55 -9.06
N SER A 86 -1.14 3.21 -8.02
CA SER A 86 -2.28 4.10 -8.20
C SER A 86 -1.97 5.12 -9.29
N GLN A 87 -3.01 5.55 -9.99
CA GLN A 87 -2.97 6.66 -10.92
C GLN A 87 -3.92 7.73 -10.39
N GLY A 88 -3.37 8.93 -10.18
CA GLY A 88 -4.06 10.03 -9.54
C GLY A 88 -3.57 11.38 -10.07
N ALA A 89 -3.59 12.37 -9.19
CA ALA A 89 -3.08 13.69 -9.51
C ALA A 89 -1.55 13.67 -9.56
N ARG A 90 -0.97 14.55 -10.37
CA ARG A 90 0.46 14.79 -10.34
C ARG A 90 0.80 15.55 -9.06
N SER A 91 1.72 15.00 -8.28
CA SER A 91 2.31 15.66 -7.12
C SER A 91 2.92 17.00 -7.49
N GLN A 92 2.85 17.96 -6.57
CA GLN A 92 3.60 19.21 -6.68
C GLN A 92 5.07 19.04 -6.30
N ARG A 93 5.43 17.91 -5.69
CA ARG A 93 6.81 17.54 -5.35
C ARG A 93 7.50 16.94 -6.57
N ASP A 94 8.81 17.19 -6.66
CA ASP A 94 9.66 16.61 -7.72
C ASP A 94 9.79 15.10 -7.57
N GLU A 95 9.76 14.61 -6.33
CA GLU A 95 9.85 13.20 -5.95
C GLU A 95 8.67 12.82 -5.04
N VAL A 96 8.08 11.65 -5.29
CA VAL A 96 7.08 11.05 -4.41
C VAL A 96 7.70 9.78 -3.87
N TYR A 97 7.98 9.74 -2.59
CA TYR A 97 8.47 8.56 -1.91
C TYR A 97 7.77 8.42 -0.57
N TYR A 98 7.73 7.19 -0.06
CA TYR A 98 7.25 6.89 1.29
C TYR A 98 8.25 5.94 1.95
N CYS A 99 8.37 6.02 3.26
CA CYS A 99 9.34 5.23 4.00
C CYS A 99 8.67 3.98 4.58
N TYR A 100 9.14 2.82 4.14
CA TYR A 100 8.74 1.51 4.67
C TYR A 100 9.84 0.98 5.60
N MET A 101 9.56 0.90 6.90
CA MET A 101 10.50 0.41 7.92
C MET A 101 11.87 1.13 7.86
N GLY A 102 11.86 2.45 7.61
CA GLY A 102 13.07 3.27 7.46
C GLY A 102 13.77 3.20 6.09
N ASN A 103 13.20 2.53 5.09
CA ASN A 103 13.71 2.52 3.72
C ASN A 103 12.79 3.32 2.80
N ASP A 104 13.39 4.22 2.02
CA ASP A 104 12.66 5.01 1.04
C ASP A 104 12.18 4.12 -0.11
N ARG A 105 10.92 4.33 -0.51
CA ARG A 105 10.32 3.68 -1.66
C ARG A 105 9.74 4.72 -2.58
N ASP A 106 10.29 4.78 -3.80
CA ASP A 106 9.85 5.71 -4.82
C ASP A 106 8.52 5.30 -5.44
N PHE A 107 7.70 6.32 -5.72
CA PHE A 107 6.43 6.22 -6.41
C PHE A 107 6.39 7.19 -7.59
N PRO A 108 5.62 6.87 -8.64
CA PRO A 108 5.39 7.79 -9.75
C PRO A 108 4.79 9.11 -9.25
N ALA A 109 5.23 10.24 -9.82
CA ALA A 109 4.70 11.55 -9.43
C ALA A 109 3.19 11.68 -9.68
N ASP A 110 2.62 10.94 -10.61
CA ASP A 110 1.20 10.88 -10.94
C ASP A 110 0.44 9.75 -10.22
N SER A 111 0.98 9.25 -9.10
CA SER A 111 0.34 8.21 -8.29
C SER A 111 -0.47 8.74 -7.11
N VAL A 112 -0.42 10.05 -6.84
CA VAL A 112 -0.97 10.66 -5.63
C VAL A 112 -2.49 10.73 -5.70
N ILE A 113 -3.17 10.17 -4.70
CA ILE A 113 -4.62 10.16 -4.57
C ILE A 113 -5.06 10.69 -3.19
N PRO A 114 -6.27 11.25 -3.05
CA PRO A 114 -6.82 11.64 -1.75
C PRO A 114 -6.92 10.48 -0.77
N LEU A 115 -6.72 10.74 0.53
CA LEU A 115 -6.82 9.71 1.58
C LEU A 115 -8.17 8.98 1.62
N GLU A 116 -9.26 9.64 1.25
CA GLU A 116 -10.58 8.99 1.15
C GLU A 116 -10.57 7.83 0.13
N LEU A 117 -9.88 8.01 -1.00
CA LEU A 117 -9.73 6.96 -2.01
C LEU A 117 -8.76 5.87 -1.54
N VAL A 118 -7.73 6.22 -0.75
CA VAL A 118 -6.85 5.24 -0.10
C VAL A 118 -7.65 4.33 0.82
N ARG A 119 -8.49 4.91 1.71
CA ARG A 119 -9.36 4.16 2.63
C ARG A 119 -10.33 3.27 1.88
N GLN A 120 -10.98 3.81 0.85
CA GLN A 120 -11.93 3.03 0.04
C GLN A 120 -11.22 1.85 -0.64
N ALA A 121 -10.06 2.07 -1.25
CA ALA A 121 -9.30 1.02 -1.92
C ALA A 121 -8.82 -0.06 -0.93
N ALA A 122 -8.35 0.32 0.26
CA ALA A 122 -7.92 -0.63 1.28
C ALA A 122 -9.08 -1.52 1.79
N LYS A 123 -10.27 -0.94 1.97
CA LYS A 123 -11.48 -1.70 2.30
C LYS A 123 -11.91 -2.64 1.18
N GLU A 124 -11.84 -2.20 -0.08
CA GLU A 124 -12.11 -3.06 -1.23
C GLU A 124 -11.11 -4.23 -1.31
N PHE A 125 -9.84 -4.00 -1.00
CA PHE A 125 -8.83 -5.05 -0.95
C PHE A 125 -9.19 -6.12 0.09
N LEU A 126 -9.62 -5.71 1.29
CA LEU A 126 -10.13 -6.62 2.32
C LEU A 126 -11.38 -7.37 1.86
N ALA A 127 -12.38 -6.66 1.34
CA ALA A 127 -13.67 -7.23 0.93
C ALA A 127 -13.55 -8.23 -0.24
N ASN A 128 -12.58 -8.02 -1.13
CA ASN A 128 -12.37 -8.83 -2.33
C ASN A 128 -11.25 -9.86 -2.18
N ALA A 129 -10.91 -10.26 -0.95
CA ALA A 129 -9.89 -11.28 -0.67
C ALA A 129 -8.54 -10.99 -1.36
N GLY A 130 -8.14 -9.72 -1.36
CA GLY A 130 -6.85 -9.28 -1.88
C GLY A 130 -6.80 -9.11 -3.39
N ALA A 131 -7.94 -9.05 -4.07
CA ALA A 131 -7.98 -8.59 -5.45
C ALA A 131 -7.65 -7.10 -5.53
N ARG A 132 -7.09 -6.69 -6.67
CA ARG A 132 -6.76 -5.28 -6.93
C ARG A 132 -8.04 -4.41 -6.84
N PRO A 133 -8.06 -3.36 -5.99
CA PRO A 133 -9.21 -2.47 -5.86
C PRO A 133 -9.64 -1.81 -7.17
N VAL A 134 -10.92 -1.48 -7.30
CA VAL A 134 -11.50 -0.83 -8.48
C VAL A 134 -11.89 0.63 -8.25
N ALA A 135 -11.95 1.08 -6.99
CA ALA A 135 -12.17 2.48 -6.62
C ALA A 135 -11.11 3.44 -7.17
N VAL A 136 -9.93 2.94 -7.54
CA VAL A 136 -8.80 3.74 -8.02
C VAL A 136 -8.38 3.29 -9.41
N ALA A 137 -7.90 4.24 -10.20
CA ALA A 137 -7.21 3.94 -11.45
C ALA A 137 -5.81 3.38 -11.16
N TRP A 138 -5.32 2.52 -12.05
CA TRP A 138 -4.02 1.85 -11.91
C TRP A 138 -3.17 2.04 -13.15
N GLN A 139 -1.89 2.27 -12.95
CA GLN A 139 -0.87 2.31 -13.99
C GLN A 139 0.14 1.18 -13.78
N LEU A 140 0.64 0.61 -14.87
CA LEU A 140 1.65 -0.46 -14.81
C LEU A 140 2.94 0.06 -14.19
N CYS A 141 3.55 -0.74 -13.32
CA CYS A 141 4.94 -0.58 -12.94
C CYS A 141 5.81 -0.86 -14.17
N THR A 142 6.12 0.19 -14.94
CA THR A 142 7.03 0.06 -16.09
C THR A 142 8.48 0.13 -15.61
N PRO A 143 9.41 -0.61 -16.24
CA PRO A 143 10.84 -0.62 -15.86
C PRO A 143 11.58 0.72 -16.03
N GLY A 144 10.90 1.86 -16.23
CA GLY A 144 11.50 3.17 -16.46
C GLY A 144 11.30 4.20 -15.35
N ASN A 145 10.54 3.88 -14.29
CA ASN A 145 10.31 4.78 -13.15
C ASN A 145 11.26 4.54 -11.97
N ALA A 146 12.14 3.54 -12.04
CA ALA A 146 13.30 3.51 -11.18
C ALA A 146 14.27 4.56 -11.72
N ALA A 147 14.57 5.60 -10.94
CA ALA A 147 15.56 6.59 -11.29
C ALA A 147 16.85 5.90 -11.80
N PRO A 148 17.52 6.43 -12.83
CA PRO A 148 18.83 5.90 -13.20
C PRO A 148 19.74 6.04 -11.97
N ALA A 149 20.27 4.92 -11.50
CA ALA A 149 21.34 4.92 -10.51
C ALA A 149 22.47 5.82 -11.04
N ALA A 150 22.71 6.93 -10.34
CA ALA A 150 23.82 7.82 -10.60
C ALA A 150 25.17 7.14 -10.30
#